data_AF-A0A509BLK3-F1
#
_entry.id   AF-A0A509BLK3-F1
#
_cell.length_a   1.000
_cell.length_b   1.000
_cell.length_c   1.000
_cell.angle_alpha   90.00
_cell.angle_beta   90.00
_cell.angle_gamma   90.00
#
_symmetry.space_group_name_H-M   'P 1'
#
loop_
_entity.id
_entity.type
_entity.pdbx_description
1 polymer ?
#
loop_
_entity_poly.entity_id
_entity_poly.type
_entity_poly.pdbx_seq_one_letter_code
_entity_poly.pdbx_strand_id
1 'polypeptide(L)'
;MIYTLTLNSAIDMNIFSDPLQPNIVNRTHHTEFCPNGKGVNVALVLDHFQIPAHILGIFGGFTGHYIVESLRTRKMPVTPAWVEEPTRINIFIHDGQQEYKLVNPGSYIPDECKQQIITIISQLPDAEYLVISGSLPQGIESRFYAEIMHICQQKNIGVILDISHPSLRQLLEFKPLLIKPNDEEVKAIFGLTVSDDNDAKNTLTTLHALGAQNVLLTLGAKGMYFSNGIDYWFCSAPTVDLVSSACAGDAALAAFLSQWLSTGEVEYALSLASATGADVASSAGLGQLAAIETLLSQIHVRKL
;
A
#
# COMPACT_ATOMS: atom_id res chain seq x y z
N MET A 1 18.55 2.71 -1.23
CA MET A 1 17.35 3.33 -1.84
C MET A 1 16.10 2.48 -1.60
N ILE A 2 14.92 3.09 -1.45
CA ILE A 2 13.62 2.40 -1.42
C ILE A 2 13.03 2.34 -2.84
N TYR A 3 12.70 1.14 -3.30
CA TYR A 3 11.92 0.92 -4.52
C TYR A 3 10.51 0.47 -4.16
N THR A 4 9.50 0.95 -4.87
CA THR A 4 8.10 0.51 -4.72
C THR A 4 7.63 -0.18 -5.98
N LEU A 5 6.97 -1.33 -5.89
CA LEU A 5 6.43 -2.08 -7.02
C LEU A 5 4.90 -2.14 -6.94
N THR A 6 4.23 -1.59 -7.96
CA THR A 6 2.79 -1.75 -8.20
C THR A 6 2.54 -2.57 -9.45
N LEU A 7 1.93 -3.74 -9.30
CA LEU A 7 1.54 -4.57 -10.45
C LEU A 7 0.18 -4.18 -11.05
N ASN A 8 -0.71 -3.58 -10.26
CA ASN A 8 -2.06 -3.20 -10.70
C ASN A 8 -2.34 -1.72 -10.46
N SER A 9 -1.64 -0.88 -11.22
CA SER A 9 -1.79 0.59 -11.19
C SER A 9 -3.20 1.00 -11.63
N ALA A 10 -3.60 2.21 -11.28
CA ALA A 10 -4.90 2.76 -11.64
C ALA A 10 -4.85 4.28 -11.78
N ILE A 11 -5.82 4.85 -12.48
CA ILE A 11 -6.22 6.24 -12.28
C ILE A 11 -7.48 6.21 -11.41
N ASP A 12 -7.47 6.93 -10.31
CA ASP A 12 -8.71 7.22 -9.59
C ASP A 12 -9.34 8.49 -10.18
N MET A 13 -10.53 8.32 -10.73
CA MET A 13 -11.37 9.39 -11.25
C MET A 13 -12.43 9.74 -10.20
N ASN A 14 -12.18 10.80 -9.43
CA ASN A 14 -13.12 11.30 -8.42
C ASN A 14 -14.05 12.32 -9.05
N ILE A 15 -15.35 12.03 -9.05
CA ILE A 15 -16.40 12.83 -9.66
C ILE A 15 -17.28 13.37 -8.54
N PHE A 16 -17.48 14.69 -8.53
CA PHE A 16 -18.37 15.36 -7.58
C PHE A 16 -19.60 15.88 -8.31
N SER A 17 -20.79 15.53 -7.84
CA SER A 17 -22.06 15.91 -8.48
C SER A 17 -23.17 16.17 -7.46
N ASP A 18 -24.32 16.65 -7.95
CA ASP A 18 -25.59 16.55 -7.22
C ASP A 18 -26.04 15.08 -7.10
N PRO A 19 -27.04 14.77 -6.23
CA PRO A 19 -27.57 13.42 -6.06
C PRO A 19 -27.92 12.75 -7.39
N LEU A 20 -27.39 11.56 -7.61
CA LEU A 20 -27.55 10.86 -8.88
C LEU A 20 -28.99 10.42 -9.10
N GLN A 21 -29.51 10.70 -10.29
CA GLN A 21 -30.84 10.24 -10.71
C GLN A 21 -30.73 9.26 -11.89
N PRO A 22 -31.40 8.09 -11.81
CA PRO A 22 -31.36 7.10 -12.88
C PRO A 22 -32.09 7.62 -14.12
N ASN A 23 -31.62 7.19 -15.30
CA ASN A 23 -32.22 7.46 -16.61
C ASN A 23 -32.27 8.95 -17.03
N ILE A 24 -31.51 9.83 -16.36
CA ILE A 24 -31.34 11.23 -16.78
C ILE A 24 -29.86 11.60 -16.93
N VAL A 25 -29.60 12.75 -17.55
CA VAL A 25 -28.26 13.34 -17.60
C VAL A 25 -27.92 13.96 -16.24
N ASN A 26 -26.97 13.37 -15.54
CA ASN A 26 -26.41 13.93 -14.31
C ASN A 26 -25.21 14.82 -14.68
N ARG A 27 -25.22 16.07 -14.21
CA ARG A 27 -24.11 17.01 -14.46
C ARG A 27 -23.18 17.02 -13.26
N THR A 28 -21.89 16.97 -13.52
CA THR A 28 -20.84 16.97 -12.50
C THR A 28 -20.37 18.41 -12.27
N HIS A 29 -20.02 18.71 -11.02
CA HIS A 29 -19.43 19.99 -10.61
C HIS A 29 -17.93 20.00 -10.89
N HIS A 30 -17.26 18.90 -10.53
CA HIS A 30 -15.82 18.76 -10.59
C HIS A 30 -15.42 17.31 -10.85
N THR A 31 -14.28 17.12 -11.52
CA THR A 31 -13.68 15.80 -11.76
C THR A 31 -12.16 15.89 -11.56
N GLU A 32 -11.63 15.03 -10.71
CA GLU A 32 -10.19 14.90 -10.46
C GLU A 32 -9.69 13.55 -10.96
N PHE A 33 -8.47 13.56 -11.49
CA PHE A 33 -7.76 12.35 -11.87
C PHE A 33 -6.50 12.24 -11.02
N CYS A 34 -6.36 11.12 -10.32
CA CYS A 34 -5.23 10.87 -9.43
C CYS A 34 -4.50 9.60 -9.89
N PRO A 35 -3.19 9.68 -10.16
CA PRO A 35 -2.37 8.47 -10.28
C PRO A 35 -2.47 7.64 -9.00
N ASN A 36 -2.83 6.37 -9.14
CA ASN A 36 -3.04 5.46 -8.02
C ASN A 36 -2.39 4.08 -8.28
N GLY A 37 -2.27 3.31 -7.21
CA GLY A 37 -1.61 2.04 -7.10
C GLY A 37 -0.93 2.00 -5.74
N LYS A 38 -1.09 0.92 -4.98
CA LYS A 38 -0.61 0.90 -3.58
C LYS A 38 0.86 1.29 -3.44
N GLY A 39 1.75 0.80 -4.31
CA GLY A 39 3.16 1.20 -4.32
C GLY A 39 3.39 2.65 -4.79
N VAL A 40 2.55 3.18 -5.68
CA VAL A 40 2.57 4.62 -6.06
C VAL A 40 2.20 5.48 -4.85
N ASN A 41 1.17 5.09 -4.09
CA ASN A 41 0.76 5.76 -2.86
C ASN A 41 1.86 5.73 -1.81
N VAL A 42 2.51 4.57 -1.63
CA VAL A 42 3.65 4.45 -0.72
C VAL A 42 4.74 5.44 -1.11
N ALA A 43 5.11 5.51 -2.39
CA ALA A 43 6.15 6.44 -2.85
C ALA A 43 5.76 7.90 -2.66
N LEU A 44 4.49 8.27 -2.91
CA LEU A 44 3.99 9.65 -2.73
C LEU A 44 4.04 10.07 -1.25
N VAL A 45 3.72 9.16 -0.34
CA VAL A 45 3.76 9.43 1.10
C VAL A 45 5.20 9.45 1.61
N LEU A 46 6.09 8.60 1.09
CA LEU A 46 7.53 8.68 1.38
C LEU A 46 8.12 10.03 0.95
N ASP A 47 7.75 10.53 -0.23
CA ASP A 47 8.17 11.85 -0.73
C ASP A 47 7.69 12.99 0.17
N HIS A 48 6.48 12.92 0.71
CA HIS A 48 5.98 13.86 1.72
C HIS A 48 6.90 13.90 2.97
N PHE A 49 7.40 12.75 3.41
CA PHE A 49 8.38 12.65 4.50
C PHE A 49 9.83 12.86 4.06
N GLN A 50 10.06 13.36 2.83
CA GLN A 50 11.38 13.64 2.27
C GLN A 50 12.28 12.41 2.17
N ILE A 51 11.67 11.22 2.04
CA ILE A 51 12.37 9.96 1.82
C ILE A 51 12.35 9.62 0.33
N PRO A 52 13.51 9.57 -0.36
CA PRO A 52 13.57 9.24 -1.76
C PRO A 52 13.03 7.82 -2.04
N ALA A 53 12.12 7.72 -3.00
CA ALA A 53 11.58 6.46 -3.48
C ALA A 53 11.56 6.39 -5.01
N HIS A 54 11.82 5.21 -5.55
CA HIS A 54 11.75 4.96 -7.00
C HIS A 54 10.60 4.02 -7.32
N ILE A 55 9.70 4.46 -8.20
CA ILE A 55 8.48 3.75 -8.56
C ILE A 55 8.76 2.78 -9.70
N LEU A 56 8.49 1.50 -9.45
CA LEU A 56 8.39 0.44 -10.43
C LEU A 56 6.91 0.06 -10.59
N GLY A 57 6.50 -0.28 -11.80
CA GLY A 57 5.15 -0.79 -11.97
C GLY A 57 4.80 -1.11 -13.41
N ILE A 58 3.62 -1.67 -13.57
CA ILE A 58 3.05 -1.98 -14.86
C ILE A 58 2.12 -0.85 -15.27
N PHE A 59 2.31 -0.35 -16.49
CA PHE A 59 1.54 0.74 -17.06
C PHE A 59 1.20 0.40 -18.50
N GLY A 60 0.02 0.80 -18.98
CA GLY A 60 -0.37 0.52 -20.36
C GLY A 60 -1.32 1.55 -20.94
N GLY A 61 -1.32 1.64 -22.27
CA GLY A 61 -2.10 2.60 -23.04
C GLY A 61 -1.95 4.06 -22.58
N PHE A 62 -2.91 4.90 -22.99
CA PHE A 62 -2.90 6.33 -22.67
C PHE A 62 -3.02 6.62 -21.16
N THR A 63 -3.73 5.77 -20.41
CA THR A 63 -3.92 5.93 -18.96
C THR A 63 -2.63 5.64 -18.20
N GLY A 64 -1.87 4.63 -18.61
CA GLY A 64 -0.54 4.35 -18.06
C GLY A 64 0.44 5.50 -18.33
N HIS A 65 0.43 6.05 -19.54
CA HIS A 65 1.23 7.23 -19.89
C HIS A 65 0.88 8.43 -19.00
N TYR A 66 -0.41 8.72 -18.81
CA TYR A 66 -0.86 9.79 -17.91
C TYR A 66 -0.30 9.64 -16.49
N ILE A 67 -0.32 8.42 -15.93
CA ILE A 67 0.23 8.14 -14.59
C ILE A 67 1.73 8.45 -14.55
N VAL A 68 2.50 7.89 -15.48
CA VAL A 68 3.97 8.03 -15.51
C VAL A 68 4.37 9.49 -15.71
N GLU A 69 3.70 10.21 -16.59
CA GLU A 69 3.94 11.64 -16.83
C GLU A 69 3.61 12.48 -15.60
N SER A 70 2.45 12.23 -14.97
CA SER A 70 2.02 12.94 -13.75
C SER A 70 3.03 12.78 -12.60
N LEU A 71 3.57 11.57 -12.41
CA LEU A 71 4.59 11.28 -11.41
C LEU A 71 5.93 11.96 -11.74
N ARG A 72 6.33 11.95 -13.01
CA ARG A 72 7.56 12.62 -13.46
C ARG A 72 7.48 14.15 -13.35
N THR A 73 6.31 14.74 -13.59
CA THR A 73 6.08 16.19 -13.34
C THR A 73 6.27 16.54 -11.87
N ARG A 74 5.96 15.62 -10.95
CA ARG A 74 6.26 15.73 -9.52
C ARG A 74 7.72 15.40 -9.17
N LYS A 75 8.58 15.20 -10.18
CA LYS A 75 10.00 14.83 -10.04
C LYS A 75 10.23 13.47 -9.36
N MET A 76 9.23 12.59 -9.37
CA MET A 76 9.38 11.24 -8.86
C MET A 76 10.02 10.33 -9.94
N PRO A 77 11.07 9.56 -9.60
CA PRO A 77 11.67 8.63 -10.55
C PRO A 77 10.74 7.42 -10.75
N VAL A 78 10.48 7.10 -12.03
CA VAL A 78 9.60 6.00 -12.44
C VAL A 78 10.26 5.16 -13.52
N THR A 79 10.39 3.85 -13.28
CA THR A 79 10.74 2.84 -14.28
C THR A 79 9.51 2.00 -14.62
N PRO A 80 8.83 2.29 -15.73
CA PRO A 80 7.64 1.55 -16.16
C PRO A 80 8.01 0.24 -16.87
N ALA A 81 7.25 -0.82 -16.60
CA ALA A 81 7.09 -1.96 -17.51
C ALA A 81 5.80 -1.74 -18.32
N TRP A 82 5.91 -1.79 -19.64
CA TRP A 82 4.80 -1.41 -20.52
C TRP A 82 3.98 -2.62 -20.96
N VAL A 83 2.66 -2.45 -20.99
CA VAL A 83 1.69 -3.36 -21.61
C VAL A 83 0.81 -2.61 -22.61
N GLU A 84 0.24 -3.34 -23.57
CA GLU A 84 -0.62 -2.75 -24.59
C GLU A 84 -1.96 -2.26 -24.01
N GLU A 85 -2.61 -3.11 -23.20
CA GLU A 85 -3.91 -2.81 -22.61
C GLU A 85 -3.84 -1.60 -21.67
N PRO A 86 -4.80 -0.64 -21.75
CA PRO A 86 -4.81 0.53 -20.89
C PRO A 86 -4.82 0.18 -19.41
N THR A 87 -4.04 0.89 -18.60
CA THR A 87 -4.18 0.88 -17.14
C THR A 87 -5.62 1.24 -16.75
N ARG A 88 -6.20 0.53 -15.77
CA ARG A 88 -7.59 0.74 -15.35
C ARG A 88 -7.86 2.14 -14.82
N ILE A 89 -9.11 2.55 -14.93
CA ILE A 89 -9.66 3.73 -14.26
C ILE A 89 -10.68 3.23 -13.23
N ASN A 90 -10.48 3.60 -11.97
CA ASN A 90 -11.48 3.47 -10.92
C ASN A 90 -12.32 4.74 -10.90
N ILE A 91 -13.64 4.61 -10.82
CA ILE A 91 -14.54 5.76 -10.78
C ILE A 91 -15.16 5.82 -9.39
N PHE A 92 -14.96 6.95 -8.72
CA PHE A 92 -15.57 7.29 -7.44
C PHE A 92 -16.51 8.45 -7.67
N ILE A 93 -17.80 8.27 -7.41
CA ILE A 93 -18.79 9.34 -7.55
C ILE A 93 -19.27 9.74 -6.16
N HIS A 94 -19.08 11.00 -5.82
CA HIS A 94 -19.58 11.63 -4.61
C HIS A 94 -20.74 12.54 -4.98
N ASP A 95 -21.96 12.15 -4.60
CA ASP A 95 -23.19 12.85 -4.98
C ASP A 95 -23.71 13.80 -3.88
N GLY A 96 -22.87 14.04 -2.86
CA GLY A 96 -23.18 14.82 -1.66
C GLY A 96 -23.90 14.04 -0.56
N GLN A 97 -24.42 12.84 -0.83
CA GLN A 97 -25.07 11.97 0.15
C GLN A 97 -24.41 10.60 0.27
N GLN A 98 -23.95 10.06 -0.85
CA GLN A 98 -23.41 8.72 -0.99
C GLN A 98 -22.14 8.72 -1.84
N GLU A 99 -21.34 7.69 -1.64
CA GLU A 99 -20.18 7.37 -2.46
C GLU A 99 -20.47 6.11 -3.28
N TYR A 100 -20.30 6.19 -4.59
CA TYR A 100 -20.42 5.06 -5.51
C TYR A 100 -19.04 4.67 -6.02
N LYS A 101 -18.68 3.39 -5.85
CA LYS A 101 -17.38 2.84 -6.26
C LYS A 101 -17.53 1.92 -7.45
N LEU A 102 -16.97 2.30 -8.59
CA LEU A 102 -16.89 1.46 -9.78
C LEU A 102 -15.42 1.13 -10.03
N VAL A 103 -15.01 -0.04 -9.57
CA VAL A 103 -13.63 -0.53 -9.68
C VAL A 103 -13.55 -1.66 -10.68
N ASN A 104 -12.48 -1.68 -11.48
CA ASN A 104 -12.23 -2.71 -12.48
C ASN A 104 -11.04 -3.60 -12.08
N PRO A 105 -11.01 -4.88 -12.48
CA PRO A 105 -9.95 -5.82 -12.06
C PRO A 105 -8.55 -5.43 -12.57
N GLY A 106 -8.46 -4.57 -13.58
CA GLY A 106 -7.21 -4.27 -14.27
C GLY A 106 -6.98 -5.22 -15.43
N SER A 107 -5.93 -4.92 -16.21
CA SER A 107 -5.59 -5.66 -17.42
C SER A 107 -4.92 -7.00 -17.08
N TYR A 108 -5.02 -7.95 -18.01
CA TYR A 108 -4.24 -9.18 -17.95
C TYR A 108 -2.76 -8.85 -18.14
N ILE A 109 -1.90 -9.42 -17.30
CA ILE A 109 -0.45 -9.21 -17.38
C ILE A 109 0.18 -10.37 -18.17
N PRO A 110 0.72 -10.11 -19.39
CA PRO A 110 1.38 -11.13 -20.18
C PRO A 110 2.75 -11.52 -19.62
N ASP A 111 3.23 -12.71 -19.99
CA ASP A 111 4.54 -13.24 -19.59
C ASP A 111 5.70 -12.30 -19.98
N GLU A 112 5.59 -11.62 -21.12
CA GLU A 112 6.58 -10.62 -21.55
C GLU A 112 6.72 -9.47 -20.55
N CYS A 113 5.59 -8.95 -20.03
CA CYS A 113 5.61 -7.89 -19.02
C CYS A 113 6.18 -8.39 -17.68
N LYS A 114 5.86 -9.62 -17.29
CA LYS A 114 6.48 -10.26 -16.12
C LYS A 114 8.00 -10.31 -16.29
N GLN A 115 8.50 -10.71 -17.46
CA GLN A 115 9.94 -10.73 -17.74
C GLN A 115 10.59 -9.33 -17.73
N GLN A 116 9.88 -8.29 -18.19
CA GLN A 116 10.35 -6.90 -18.05
C GLN A 116 10.55 -6.54 -16.58
N ILE A 117 9.58 -6.83 -15.71
CA ILE A 117 9.67 -6.56 -14.26
C ILE A 117 10.84 -7.31 -13.63
N ILE A 118 10.99 -8.60 -13.93
CA ILE A 118 12.13 -9.42 -13.46
C ILE A 118 13.46 -8.80 -13.89
N THR A 119 13.57 -8.37 -15.15
CA THR A 119 14.78 -7.74 -15.70
C THR A 119 15.07 -6.42 -14.97
N ILE A 120 14.07 -5.56 -14.80
CA ILE A 120 14.19 -4.29 -14.07
C ILE A 120 14.70 -4.53 -12.64
N ILE A 121 14.09 -5.47 -11.90
CA ILE A 121 14.47 -5.76 -10.51
C ILE A 121 15.90 -6.32 -10.44
N SER A 122 16.29 -7.17 -11.38
CA SER A 122 17.66 -7.72 -11.45
C SER A 122 18.73 -6.65 -11.67
N GLN A 123 18.36 -5.55 -12.33
CA GLN A 123 19.25 -4.45 -12.73
C GLN A 123 19.20 -3.24 -11.79
N LEU A 124 18.45 -3.31 -10.68
CA LEU A 124 18.44 -2.21 -9.71
C LEU A 124 19.86 -1.98 -9.16
N PRO A 125 20.39 -0.74 -9.25
CA PRO A 125 21.79 -0.46 -8.94
C PRO A 125 22.07 -0.33 -7.44
N ASP A 126 21.12 0.22 -6.66
CA ASP A 126 21.29 0.66 -5.27
C ASP A 126 20.06 0.35 -4.39
N ALA A 127 19.28 -0.66 -4.78
CA ALA A 127 18.11 -1.10 -4.02
C ALA A 127 18.54 -1.68 -2.67
N GLU A 128 18.10 -1.04 -1.59
CA GLU A 128 18.20 -1.58 -0.22
C GLU A 128 16.88 -2.25 0.17
N TYR A 129 15.78 -1.65 -0.26
CA TYR A 129 14.43 -2.13 0.05
C TYR A 129 13.55 -2.17 -1.20
N LEU A 130 12.72 -3.21 -1.30
CA LEU A 130 11.66 -3.32 -2.30
C LEU A 130 10.32 -3.49 -1.59
N VAL A 131 9.46 -2.47 -1.69
CA VAL A 131 8.09 -2.49 -1.21
C VAL A 131 7.18 -3.00 -2.32
N ILE A 132 6.60 -4.18 -2.14
CA ILE A 132 5.66 -4.78 -3.09
C ILE A 132 4.26 -4.62 -2.51
N SER A 133 3.45 -3.80 -3.17
CA SER A 133 2.11 -3.48 -2.68
C SER A 133 1.07 -3.50 -3.78
N GLY A 134 -0.09 -4.07 -3.49
CA GLY A 134 -1.22 -4.07 -4.41
C GLY A 134 -2.03 -5.36 -4.41
N SER A 135 -3.24 -5.27 -4.94
CA SER A 135 -4.00 -6.42 -5.42
C SER A 135 -3.31 -7.04 -6.63
N LEU A 136 -3.47 -8.35 -6.82
CA LEU A 136 -2.95 -9.01 -8.02
C LEU A 136 -3.82 -8.69 -9.23
N PRO A 137 -3.23 -8.20 -10.33
CA PRO A 137 -3.92 -8.19 -11.61
C PRO A 137 -4.03 -9.63 -12.14
N GLN A 138 -4.90 -9.83 -13.14
CA GLN A 138 -5.04 -11.13 -13.80
C GLN A 138 -3.72 -11.53 -14.47
N GLY A 139 -3.38 -12.83 -14.46
CA GLY A 139 -2.15 -13.35 -15.08
C GLY A 139 -0.91 -13.39 -14.18
N ILE A 140 -1.00 -12.87 -12.95
CA ILE A 140 0.05 -13.02 -11.93
C ILE A 140 -0.16 -14.30 -11.14
N GLU A 141 0.79 -15.23 -11.25
CA GLU A 141 0.78 -16.48 -10.50
C GLU A 141 1.75 -16.43 -9.31
N SER A 142 1.59 -17.31 -8.31
CA SER A 142 2.49 -17.38 -7.14
C SER A 142 3.98 -17.49 -7.53
N ARG A 143 4.28 -18.21 -8.64
CA ARG A 143 5.65 -18.38 -9.15
C ARG A 143 6.34 -17.05 -9.47
N PHE A 144 5.59 -16.04 -9.92
CA PHE A 144 6.14 -14.74 -10.28
C PHE A 144 6.70 -14.02 -9.06
N TYR A 145 5.97 -14.04 -7.94
CA TYR A 145 6.47 -13.48 -6.70
C TYR A 145 7.67 -14.25 -6.15
N ALA A 146 7.65 -15.57 -6.20
CA ALA A 146 8.78 -16.39 -5.77
C ALA A 146 10.06 -16.02 -6.54
N GLU A 147 9.95 -15.74 -7.84
CA GLU A 147 11.09 -15.28 -8.66
C GLU A 147 11.60 -13.90 -8.22
N ILE A 148 10.69 -12.93 -7.99
CA ILE A 148 11.06 -11.62 -7.44
C ILE A 148 11.76 -11.77 -6.09
N MET A 149 11.21 -12.59 -5.18
CA MET A 149 11.79 -12.84 -3.86
C MET A 149 13.20 -13.44 -3.99
N HIS A 150 13.40 -14.39 -4.91
CA HIS A 150 14.70 -15.01 -5.13
C HIS A 150 15.75 -14.00 -5.60
N ILE A 151 15.41 -13.13 -6.55
CA ILE A 151 16.30 -12.06 -7.03
C ILE A 151 16.66 -11.11 -5.90
N CYS A 152 15.67 -10.72 -5.08
CA CYS A 152 15.89 -9.85 -3.94
C CYS A 152 16.85 -10.48 -2.91
N GLN A 153 16.69 -11.78 -2.60
CA GLN A 153 17.60 -12.50 -1.71
C GLN A 153 19.03 -12.55 -2.27
N GLN A 154 19.22 -12.86 -3.56
CA GLN A 154 20.54 -12.87 -4.20
C GLN A 154 21.25 -11.51 -4.14
N LYS A 155 20.47 -10.42 -4.18
CA LYS A 155 20.96 -9.05 -4.12
C LYS A 155 20.95 -8.44 -2.71
N ASN A 156 20.58 -9.21 -1.68
CA ASN A 156 20.41 -8.75 -0.30
C ASN A 156 19.45 -7.55 -0.15
N ILE A 157 18.38 -7.52 -0.95
CA ILE A 157 17.33 -6.49 -0.89
C ILE A 157 16.29 -6.90 0.16
N GLY A 158 16.01 -6.01 1.12
CA GLY A 158 14.95 -6.19 2.10
C GLY A 158 13.57 -6.04 1.47
N VAL A 159 12.77 -7.12 1.47
CA VAL A 159 11.44 -7.08 0.85
C VAL A 159 10.36 -6.76 1.88
N ILE A 160 9.53 -5.76 1.57
CA ILE A 160 8.32 -5.41 2.33
C ILE A 160 7.10 -5.84 1.51
N LEU A 161 6.20 -6.63 2.09
CA LEU A 161 5.00 -7.14 1.42
C LEU A 161 3.72 -6.54 2.02
N ASP A 162 2.93 -5.89 1.16
CA ASP A 162 1.55 -5.45 1.43
C ASP A 162 0.64 -5.91 0.30
N ILE A 163 0.41 -7.22 0.27
CA ILE A 163 -0.37 -7.88 -0.78
C ILE A 163 -1.58 -8.60 -0.16
N SER A 164 -2.72 -8.45 -0.82
CA SER A 164 -3.99 -9.06 -0.41
C SER A 164 -4.20 -10.37 -1.19
N HIS A 165 -3.30 -11.35 -1.03
CA HIS A 165 -3.34 -12.59 -1.81
C HIS A 165 -2.95 -13.84 -1.00
N PRO A 166 -3.59 -15.01 -1.21
CA PRO A 166 -3.24 -16.27 -0.52
C PRO A 166 -1.76 -16.69 -0.65
N SER A 167 -1.09 -16.29 -1.73
CA SER A 167 0.36 -16.55 -1.90
C SER A 167 1.20 -15.93 -0.80
N LEU A 168 0.73 -14.90 -0.09
CA LEU A 168 1.47 -14.28 1.02
C LEU A 168 1.96 -15.33 2.01
N ARG A 169 1.13 -16.34 2.32
CA ARG A 169 1.51 -17.44 3.23
C ARG A 169 2.76 -18.18 2.75
N GLN A 170 2.83 -18.51 1.46
CA GLN A 170 3.98 -19.19 0.85
C GLN A 170 5.19 -18.26 0.75
N LEU A 171 4.97 -16.97 0.50
CA LEU A 171 6.05 -15.98 0.41
C LEU A 171 6.77 -15.74 1.75
N LEU A 172 6.15 -16.08 2.89
CA LEU A 172 6.82 -16.00 4.19
C LEU A 172 8.04 -16.94 4.29
N GLU A 173 8.08 -18.03 3.53
CA GLU A 173 9.23 -18.93 3.46
C GLU A 173 10.51 -18.22 2.98
N PHE A 174 10.35 -17.15 2.19
CA PHE A 174 11.45 -16.31 1.72
C PHE A 174 11.92 -15.27 2.75
N LYS A 175 11.32 -15.27 3.95
CA LYS A 175 11.65 -14.40 5.08
C LYS A 175 11.64 -12.91 4.71
N PRO A 176 10.50 -12.36 4.23
CA PRO A 176 10.40 -10.92 3.95
C PRO A 176 10.77 -10.11 5.19
N LEU A 177 11.37 -8.94 4.97
CA LEU A 177 11.78 -8.02 6.02
C LEU A 177 10.56 -7.57 6.83
N LEU A 178 9.48 -7.21 6.17
CA LEU A 178 8.24 -6.75 6.80
C LEU A 178 7.03 -7.26 6.00
N ILE A 179 5.98 -7.66 6.70
CA ILE A 179 4.65 -7.81 6.12
C ILE A 179 3.67 -6.86 6.81
N LYS A 180 2.70 -6.33 6.06
CA LYS A 180 1.64 -5.47 6.62
C LYS A 180 0.22 -5.99 6.35
N PRO A 181 -0.21 -7.11 6.94
CA PRO A 181 -1.59 -7.56 6.81
C PRO A 181 -2.54 -6.70 7.65
N ASN A 182 -3.79 -6.59 7.23
CA ASN A 182 -4.91 -6.19 8.10
C ASN A 182 -5.60 -7.41 8.75
N ASP A 183 -6.53 -7.20 9.67
CA ASP A 183 -7.26 -8.29 10.35
C ASP A 183 -8.09 -9.16 9.41
N GLU A 184 -8.70 -8.57 8.37
CA GLU A 184 -9.43 -9.32 7.36
C GLU A 184 -8.51 -10.25 6.55
N GLU A 185 -7.35 -9.76 6.16
CA GLU A 185 -6.31 -10.51 5.45
C GLU A 185 -5.71 -11.59 6.36
N VAL A 186 -5.47 -11.28 7.64
CA VAL A 186 -5.04 -12.28 8.63
C VAL A 186 -6.02 -13.45 8.69
N LYS A 187 -7.31 -13.14 8.76
CA LYS A 187 -8.37 -14.15 8.79
C LYS A 187 -8.45 -14.93 7.48
N ALA A 188 -8.43 -14.24 6.34
CA ALA A 188 -8.59 -14.86 5.03
C ALA A 188 -7.40 -15.75 4.63
N ILE A 189 -6.18 -15.33 4.96
CA ILE A 189 -4.94 -15.99 4.49
C ILE A 189 -4.42 -17.00 5.53
N PHE A 190 -4.56 -16.70 6.82
CA PHE A 190 -3.96 -17.51 7.89
C PHE A 190 -5.00 -18.20 8.77
N GLY A 191 -6.29 -17.85 8.67
CA GLY A 191 -7.36 -18.44 9.48
C GLY A 191 -7.34 -17.99 10.95
N LEU A 192 -6.70 -16.85 11.24
CA LEU A 192 -6.54 -16.30 12.59
C LEU A 192 -7.48 -15.11 12.79
N THR A 193 -7.85 -14.81 14.04
CA THR A 193 -8.70 -13.65 14.37
C THR A 193 -7.99 -12.83 15.44
N VAL A 194 -8.17 -11.51 15.40
CA VAL A 194 -7.50 -10.57 16.31
C VAL A 194 -8.55 -9.73 17.02
N SER A 195 -8.91 -10.16 18.24
CA SER A 195 -9.94 -9.50 19.05
C SER A 195 -9.35 -8.69 20.20
N ASP A 196 -8.21 -9.13 20.74
CA ASP A 196 -7.51 -8.54 21.87
C ASP A 196 -5.99 -8.70 21.75
N ASP A 197 -5.24 -8.24 22.77
CA ASP A 197 -3.78 -8.32 22.83
C ASP A 197 -3.24 -9.75 22.78
N ASN A 198 -3.95 -10.72 23.36
CA ASN A 198 -3.50 -12.11 23.39
C ASN A 198 -3.66 -12.74 22.00
N ASP A 199 -4.80 -12.52 21.36
CA ASP A 199 -5.03 -12.90 19.97
C ASP A 199 -3.98 -12.25 19.05
N ALA A 200 -3.68 -10.98 19.26
CA ALA A 200 -2.66 -10.26 18.50
C ALA A 200 -1.27 -10.90 18.70
N LYS A 201 -0.84 -11.17 19.93
CA LYS A 201 0.43 -11.86 20.21
C LYS A 201 0.49 -13.22 19.54
N ASN A 202 -0.54 -14.06 19.69
CA ASN A 202 -0.62 -15.38 19.05
C ASN A 202 -0.52 -15.29 17.53
N THR A 203 -1.19 -14.30 16.94
CA THR A 203 -1.16 -14.02 15.50
C THR A 203 0.25 -13.65 15.06
N LEU A 204 0.87 -12.67 15.72
CA LEU A 204 2.21 -12.19 15.40
C LEU A 204 3.25 -13.33 15.56
N THR A 205 3.21 -14.09 16.65
CA THR A 205 4.07 -15.26 16.85
C THR A 205 3.91 -16.29 15.73
N THR A 206 2.68 -16.56 15.29
CA THR A 206 2.41 -17.48 14.18
C THR A 206 3.01 -16.99 12.87
N LEU A 207 2.87 -15.69 12.56
CA LEU A 207 3.42 -15.10 11.34
C LEU A 207 4.95 -15.10 11.33
N HIS A 208 5.59 -14.87 12.48
CA HIS A 208 7.03 -15.03 12.64
C HIS A 208 7.48 -16.48 12.45
N ALA A 209 6.74 -17.46 13.00
CA ALA A 209 7.04 -18.88 12.82
C ALA A 209 6.95 -19.32 11.34
N LEU A 210 6.11 -18.66 10.54
CA LEU A 210 6.02 -18.88 9.10
C LEU A 210 7.14 -18.19 8.30
N GLY A 211 7.86 -17.24 8.91
CA GLY A 211 9.11 -16.68 8.38
C GLY A 211 9.19 -15.16 8.28
N ALA A 212 8.10 -14.42 8.54
CA ALA A 212 8.16 -12.96 8.54
C ALA A 212 9.16 -12.45 9.58
N GLN A 213 10.09 -11.56 9.18
CA GLN A 213 11.05 -10.99 10.12
C GLN A 213 10.39 -9.94 11.02
N ASN A 214 9.55 -9.08 10.43
CA ASN A 214 8.77 -8.08 11.14
C ASN A 214 7.31 -8.12 10.64
N VAL A 215 6.37 -7.75 11.51
CA VAL A 215 4.95 -7.72 11.17
C VAL A 215 4.35 -6.40 11.67
N LEU A 216 3.72 -5.65 10.75
CA LEU A 216 2.90 -4.48 11.05
C LEU A 216 1.43 -4.84 10.81
N LEU A 217 0.69 -5.18 11.86
CA LEU A 217 -0.69 -5.62 11.77
C LEU A 217 -1.65 -4.44 12.00
N THR A 218 -2.45 -4.08 11.02
CA THR A 218 -3.40 -2.95 11.12
C THR A 218 -4.82 -3.40 11.40
N LEU A 219 -5.55 -2.70 12.27
CA LEU A 219 -6.93 -3.00 12.66
C LEU A 219 -7.90 -1.82 12.40
N GLY A 220 -7.56 -0.95 11.45
CA GLY A 220 -8.32 0.27 11.16
C GLY A 220 -8.45 1.18 12.39
N ALA A 221 -9.68 1.56 12.73
CA ALA A 221 -9.97 2.42 13.88
C ALA A 221 -9.60 1.82 15.24
N LYS A 222 -9.28 0.52 15.31
CA LYS A 222 -8.81 -0.14 16.54
C LYS A 222 -7.30 0.01 16.77
N GLY A 223 -6.57 0.65 15.85
CA GLY A 223 -5.13 0.86 15.95
C GLY A 223 -4.33 -0.19 15.17
N MET A 224 -3.09 -0.42 15.61
CA MET A 224 -2.17 -1.36 14.97
C MET A 224 -1.19 -1.98 15.96
N TYR A 225 -0.66 -3.14 15.59
CA TYR A 225 0.39 -3.83 16.33
C TYR A 225 1.65 -3.91 15.48
N PHE A 226 2.80 -3.92 16.14
CA PHE A 226 4.07 -4.23 15.52
C PHE A 226 4.81 -5.29 16.34
N SER A 227 5.54 -6.16 15.65
CA SER A 227 6.47 -7.09 16.28
C SER A 227 7.70 -7.31 15.39
N ASN A 228 8.87 -7.33 16.03
CA ASN A 228 10.16 -7.68 15.43
C ASN A 228 10.57 -9.14 15.72
N GLY A 229 9.65 -9.95 16.25
CA GLY A 229 9.86 -11.34 16.64
C GLY A 229 10.36 -11.53 18.07
N ILE A 230 10.76 -10.45 18.75
CA ILE A 230 11.21 -10.45 20.15
C ILE A 230 10.21 -9.69 21.01
N ASP A 231 9.90 -8.47 20.58
CA ASP A 231 9.10 -7.49 21.28
C ASP A 231 7.78 -7.24 20.54
N TYR A 232 6.76 -6.85 21.29
CA TYR A 232 5.42 -6.59 20.80
C TYR A 232 4.98 -5.19 21.22
N TRP A 233 4.38 -4.45 20.29
CA TRP A 233 3.84 -3.11 20.54
C TRP A 233 2.41 -3.00 20.06
N PHE A 234 1.65 -2.14 20.72
CA PHE A 234 0.35 -1.67 20.30
C PHE A 234 0.35 -0.15 20.18
N CYS A 235 -0.29 0.37 19.14
CA CYS A 235 -0.50 1.79 18.88
C CYS A 235 -2.00 2.04 18.63
N SER A 236 -2.60 2.97 19.36
CA SER A 236 -4.01 3.36 19.17
C SER A 236 -4.20 4.21 17.91
N ALA A 237 -5.37 4.10 17.26
CA ALA A 237 -5.75 5.03 16.20
C ALA A 237 -6.36 6.32 16.77
N PRO A 238 -6.07 7.49 16.19
CA PRO A 238 -6.77 8.73 16.52
C PRO A 238 -8.22 8.69 16.00
N THR A 239 -9.09 9.52 16.56
CA THR A 239 -10.50 9.59 16.12
C THR A 239 -10.63 10.62 15.01
N VAL A 240 -11.18 10.21 13.87
CA VAL A 240 -11.43 11.07 12.70
C VAL A 240 -12.79 10.77 12.08
N ASP A 241 -13.37 11.75 11.40
CA ASP A 241 -14.54 11.53 10.56
C ASP A 241 -14.11 10.74 9.31
N LEU A 242 -14.59 9.51 9.17
CA LEU A 242 -14.23 8.64 8.06
C LEU A 242 -14.84 9.18 6.75
N VAL A 243 -13.97 9.55 5.81
CA VAL A 243 -14.35 9.90 4.44
C VAL A 243 -14.12 8.70 3.53
N SER A 244 -12.92 8.14 3.53
CA SER A 244 -12.59 6.96 2.71
C SER A 244 -11.43 6.18 3.33
N SER A 245 -11.56 4.87 3.48
CA SER A 245 -10.45 4.02 3.93
C SER A 245 -9.43 3.71 2.82
N ALA A 246 -9.68 4.17 1.59
CA ALA A 246 -8.76 3.97 0.47
C ALA A 246 -7.42 4.67 0.75
N CYS A 247 -6.31 4.05 0.34
CA CYS A 247 -4.94 4.55 0.52
C CYS A 247 -4.43 4.67 1.97
N ALA A 248 -5.29 4.62 2.99
CA ALA A 248 -4.92 4.77 4.39
C ALA A 248 -3.88 3.72 4.85
N GLY A 249 -4.05 2.47 4.42
CA GLY A 249 -3.09 1.40 4.72
C GLY A 249 -1.72 1.61 4.06
N ASP A 250 -1.72 2.08 2.80
CA ASP A 250 -0.49 2.37 2.04
C ASP A 250 0.27 3.54 2.68
N ALA A 251 -0.47 4.56 3.11
CA ALA A 251 0.09 5.73 3.77
C ALA A 251 0.64 5.41 5.16
N ALA A 252 -0.07 4.60 5.94
CA ALA A 252 0.43 4.09 7.22
C ALA A 252 1.72 3.28 7.03
N LEU A 253 1.79 2.43 6.00
CA LEU A 253 3.01 1.69 5.66
C LEU A 253 4.17 2.65 5.36
N ALA A 254 3.97 3.61 4.46
CA ALA A 254 4.99 4.56 4.06
C ALA A 254 5.51 5.41 5.23
N ALA A 255 4.60 5.91 6.07
CA ALA A 255 4.94 6.66 7.29
C ALA A 255 5.70 5.79 8.30
N PHE A 256 5.32 4.51 8.45
CA PHE A 256 6.08 3.59 9.29
C PHE A 256 7.52 3.43 8.76
N LEU A 257 7.65 3.16 7.45
CA LEU A 257 8.94 2.90 6.81
C LEU A 257 9.85 4.14 6.80
N SER A 258 9.29 5.36 6.70
CA SER A 258 10.07 6.61 6.66
C SER A 258 10.90 6.80 7.93
N GLN A 259 10.43 6.29 9.07
CA GLN A 259 11.14 6.34 10.35
C GLN A 259 11.84 5.02 10.67
N TRP A 260 11.11 3.91 10.65
CA TRP A 260 11.60 2.63 11.17
C TRP A 260 12.86 2.14 10.47
N LEU A 261 12.96 2.28 9.15
CA LEU A 261 14.11 1.77 8.38
C LEU A 261 15.42 2.49 8.71
N SER A 262 15.37 3.77 9.07
CA SER A 262 16.56 4.59 9.30
C SER A 262 16.93 4.71 10.78
N THR A 263 15.95 4.76 11.68
CA THR A 263 16.18 5.01 13.12
C THR A 263 15.98 3.79 14.00
N GLY A 264 15.15 2.83 13.57
CA GLY A 264 14.69 1.73 14.41
C GLY A 264 13.75 2.16 15.55
N GLU A 265 13.31 3.43 15.61
CA GLU A 265 12.42 3.95 16.65
C GLU A 265 10.98 3.50 16.42
N VAL A 266 10.66 2.30 16.93
CA VAL A 266 9.35 1.64 16.72
C VAL A 266 8.17 2.49 17.20
N GLU A 267 8.26 3.09 18.38
CA GLU A 267 7.11 3.80 18.97
C GLU A 267 6.75 5.06 18.17
N TYR A 268 7.76 5.82 17.74
CA TYR A 268 7.54 6.99 16.90
C TYR A 268 7.06 6.58 15.50
N ALA A 269 7.67 5.55 14.90
CA ALA A 269 7.24 5.03 13.60
C ALA A 269 5.77 4.56 13.63
N LEU A 270 5.35 3.87 14.69
CA LEU A 270 3.94 3.46 14.87
C LEU A 270 3.01 4.66 15.03
N SER A 271 3.43 5.67 15.78
CA SER A 271 2.63 6.87 15.98
C SER A 271 2.44 7.63 14.66
N LEU A 272 3.53 7.80 13.91
CA LEU A 272 3.49 8.44 12.60
C LEU A 272 2.63 7.65 11.61
N ALA A 273 2.77 6.32 11.58
CA ALA A 273 1.94 5.44 10.77
C ALA A 273 0.45 5.59 11.07
N SER A 274 0.08 5.59 12.34
CA SER A 274 -1.32 5.69 12.75
C SER A 274 -1.91 7.08 12.51
N ALA A 275 -1.16 8.16 12.73
CA ALA A 275 -1.60 9.52 12.42
C ALA A 275 -1.79 9.72 10.91
N THR A 276 -0.82 9.27 10.11
CA THR A 276 -0.87 9.40 8.64
C THR A 276 -2.02 8.59 8.05
N GLY A 277 -2.20 7.34 8.49
CA GLY A 277 -3.33 6.52 8.04
C GLY A 277 -4.68 7.15 8.36
N ALA A 278 -4.81 7.79 9.52
CA ALA A 278 -6.06 8.46 9.91
C ALA A 278 -6.32 9.77 9.15
N ASP A 279 -5.30 10.59 8.89
CA ASP A 279 -5.43 11.80 8.06
C ASP A 279 -5.93 11.47 6.64
N VAL A 280 -5.34 10.42 6.05
CA VAL A 280 -5.77 9.88 4.76
C VAL A 280 -7.20 9.33 4.85
N ALA A 281 -7.55 8.64 5.94
CA ALA A 281 -8.90 8.13 6.14
C ALA A 281 -9.98 9.24 6.21
N SER A 282 -9.60 10.43 6.65
CA SER A 282 -10.44 11.63 6.66
C SER A 282 -10.43 12.46 5.38
N SER A 283 -9.80 11.95 4.31
CA SER A 283 -9.64 12.64 3.04
C SER A 283 -10.19 11.83 1.86
N ALA A 284 -10.41 12.51 0.73
CA ALA A 284 -10.57 11.84 -0.55
C ALA A 284 -9.17 11.51 -1.11
N GLY A 285 -8.91 10.22 -1.39
CA GLY A 285 -7.58 9.75 -1.77
C GLY A 285 -6.54 10.01 -0.68
N LEU A 286 -5.30 10.38 -1.06
CA LEU A 286 -4.23 10.67 -0.10
C LEU A 286 -4.41 11.98 0.69
N GLY A 287 -5.30 12.87 0.27
CA GLY A 287 -5.43 14.19 0.89
C GLY A 287 -4.15 15.04 0.80
N GLN A 288 -4.00 15.94 1.76
CA GLN A 288 -2.86 16.88 1.84
C GLN A 288 -1.79 16.49 2.87
N LEU A 289 -2.04 15.43 3.66
CA LEU A 289 -1.13 14.98 4.72
C LEU A 289 -0.82 16.10 5.74
N ALA A 290 -1.80 16.97 6.01
CA ALA A 290 -1.61 18.20 6.76
C ALA A 290 -1.99 18.08 8.24
N ALA A 291 -2.82 17.10 8.62
CA ALA A 291 -3.30 16.96 9.99
C ALA A 291 -2.43 16.04 10.86
N ILE A 292 -1.38 15.42 10.29
CA ILE A 292 -0.54 14.41 10.93
C ILE A 292 -0.03 14.86 12.30
N GLU A 293 0.56 16.06 12.39
CA GLU A 293 1.10 16.58 13.66
C GLU A 293 0.02 16.75 14.73
N THR A 294 -1.18 17.17 14.33
CA THR A 294 -2.31 17.32 15.26
C THR A 294 -2.80 15.96 15.75
N LEU A 295 -2.89 14.98 14.85
CA LEU A 295 -3.35 13.62 15.15
C LEU A 295 -2.39 12.84 16.03
N LEU A 296 -1.08 13.11 15.95
CA LEU A 296 -0.05 12.51 16.83
C LEU A 296 -0.37 12.71 18.32
N SER A 297 -0.97 13.84 18.69
CA SER A 297 -1.32 14.14 20.09
C SER A 297 -2.38 13.23 20.70
N GLN A 298 -3.13 12.49 19.87
CA GLN A 298 -4.19 11.58 20.31
C GLN A 298 -3.70 10.13 20.45
N ILE A 299 -2.46 9.85 20.07
CA ILE A 299 -1.94 8.49 19.95
C ILE A 299 -1.24 8.05 21.22
N HIS A 300 -1.51 6.81 21.61
CA HIS A 300 -0.83 6.13 22.69
C HIS A 300 -0.17 4.85 22.18
N VAL A 301 1.14 4.72 22.41
CA VAL A 301 1.90 3.51 22.12
C VAL A 301 2.28 2.83 23.43
N ARG A 302 2.19 1.50 23.46
CA ARG A 302 2.65 0.69 24.59
C ARG A 302 3.32 -0.59 24.10
N LYS A 303 4.33 -1.02 24.85
CA LYS A 303 4.92 -2.35 24.74
C LYS A 303 4.07 -3.38 25.48
N LEU A 304 3.92 -4.58 24.94
CA LEU A 304 3.06 -5.66 25.49
C LEU A 304 3.84 -6.73 26.24
#